data_AF-A0A5B6VJA7-F1
#
_entry.id   AF-A0A5B6VJA7-F1
#
_cell.length_a   1.000
_cell.length_b   1.000
_cell.length_c   1.000
_cell.angle_alpha   90.00
_cell.angle_beta   90.00
_cell.angle_gamma   90.00
#
_symmetry.space_group_name_H-M   'P 1'
#
loop_
_entity.id
_entity.type
_entity.pdbx_description
1 polymer ?
#
loop_
_entity_poly.entity_id
_entity_poly.type
_entity_poly.pdbx_seq_one_letter_code
_entity_poly.pdbx_strand_id
1 'polypeptide(L)' 'MLRDINPTVVFLIETKLQGCRMEKVRHKCGFPNGIDVDSDGRSGGLSLGWSSDCKITLRSFSRRHIDVMIEEDSEGKT' A
#
# COMPACT_ATOMS: atom_id res chain seq x y z
N MET A 1 11.96 -10.61 -6.71
CA MET A 1 10.62 -10.40 -7.30
C MET A 1 10.14 -8.95 -7.11
N LEU A 2 9.70 -8.50 -5.92
CA LEU A 2 9.29 -7.08 -5.74
C LEU A 2 10.45 -6.10 -5.93
N ARG A 3 11.63 -6.42 -5.43
CA ARG A 3 12.84 -5.59 -5.60
C ARG A 3 13.34 -5.51 -7.04
N ASP A 4 13.07 -6.55 -7.83
CA ASP A 4 13.55 -6.62 -9.22
C ASP A 4 12.62 -5.85 -10.16
N ILE A 5 11.33 -5.79 -9.83
CA ILE A 5 10.32 -5.00 -10.56
C ILE A 5 10.39 -3.52 -10.15
N ASN A 6 10.86 -3.24 -8.93
CA ASN A 6 10.94 -1.90 -8.33
C ASN A 6 9.65 -1.07 -8.51
N PRO A 7 8.49 -1.58 -8.07
CA PRO A 7 7.23 -0.87 -8.26
C PRO A 7 7.14 0.35 -7.32
N THR A 8 6.54 1.43 -7.81
CA THR A 8 6.25 2.64 -7.02
C THR A 8 5.10 2.43 -6.02
N VAL A 9 4.10 1.63 -6.41
CA VAL A 9 2.92 1.32 -5.59
C VAL A 9 2.68 -0.18 -5.61
N VAL A 10 2.33 -0.76 -4.46
CA VAL A 10 1.97 -2.17 -4.31
C VAL A 10 0.66 -2.29 -3.54
N PHE A 11 -0.23 -3.14 -4.02
CA PHE A 11 -1.47 -3.50 -3.33
C PHE A 11 -1.49 -5.00 -3.06
N LEU A 12 -1.67 -5.37 -1.80
CA LEU A 12 -1.69 -6.75 -1.32
C LEU A 12 -3.05 -7.04 -0.68
N ILE A 13 -3.60 -8.20 -1.01
CA ILE A 13 -4.89 -8.69 -0.50
C ILE A 13 -4.63 -10.01 0.23
N GLU A 14 -5.45 -10.33 1.24
CA GLU A 14 -5.32 -11.55 2.06
C GLU A 14 -3.96 -11.61 2.77
N THR A 15 -3.56 -10.50 3.41
CA THR A 15 -2.30 -10.44 4.15
C THR A 15 -2.30 -11.36 5.36
N LYS A 16 -3.47 -11.64 5.95
CA LYS A 16 -3.65 -12.49 7.14
C LYS A 16 -2.76 -12.06 8.31
N LEU A 17 -2.46 -10.77 8.36
CA LEU A 17 -1.65 -10.12 9.39
C LEU A 17 -2.44 -8.97 10.01
N GLN A 18 -2.18 -8.72 11.29
CA GLN A 18 -2.56 -7.46 11.92
C GLN A 18 -1.78 -6.31 11.28
N GLY A 19 -2.42 -5.16 11.16
CA GLY A 19 -1.91 -3.94 10.51
C GLY A 19 -0.56 -3.52 11.05
N CYS A 20 -0.35 -3.54 12.37
CA CYS A 20 0.93 -3.18 12.98
C CYS A 20 2.10 -4.13 12.59
N ARG A 21 1.80 -5.40 12.27
CA ARG A 21 2.79 -6.36 11.76
C ARG A 21 2.99 -6.16 10.26
N MET A 22 1.89 -5.90 9.54
CA MET A 22 1.92 -5.66 8.11
C MET A 22 2.68 -4.39 7.75
N GLU A 23 2.52 -3.31 8.52
CA GLU A 23 3.30 -2.07 8.41
C GLU A 23 4.80 -2.38 8.43
N LYS A 24 5.28 -3.13 9.43
CA LYS A 24 6.70 -3.51 9.54
C LYS A 24 7.18 -4.31 8.33
N VAL A 25 6.34 -5.19 7.78
CA VAL A 25 6.66 -5.95 6.56
C VAL A 25 6.74 -5.01 5.36
N ARG A 26 5.75 -4.14 5.18
CA ARG A 26 5.68 -3.13 4.11
C ARG A 26 6.92 -2.22 4.12
N HIS A 27 7.32 -1.71 5.28
CA HIS A 27 8.54 -0.93 5.45
C HIS A 27 9.81 -1.72 5.04
N LYS A 28 9.94 -2.99 5.46
CA LYS A 28 11.07 -3.85 5.06
C LYS A 28 11.10 -4.17 3.56
N CYS A 29 9.95 -4.10 2.90
CA CYS A 29 9.81 -4.26 1.46
C CYS A 29 10.15 -2.99 0.67
N GLY A 30 10.46 -1.87 1.33
CA GLY A 30 10.86 -0.62 0.68
C GLY A 30 9.72 0.38 0.45
N PHE A 31 8.56 0.16 1.09
CA PHE A 31 7.41 1.07 0.99
C PHE A 31 7.22 1.81 2.31
N PRO A 32 7.86 2.97 2.50
CA PRO A 32 7.77 3.72 3.76
C PRO A 32 6.37 4.27 4.02
N ASN A 33 5.56 4.51 2.99
CA ASN A 33 4.20 5.00 3.12
C ASN A 33 3.20 3.88 2.85
N GLY A 34 2.02 3.94 3.48
CA GLY A 34 1.02 2.92 3.27
C GLY A 34 -0.20 3.00 4.18
N ILE A 35 -1.20 2.18 3.84
CA ILE A 35 -2.42 1.96 4.60
C ILE A 35 -2.54 0.45 4.80
N ASP A 36 -2.65 0.04 6.05
CA ASP A 36 -2.74 -1.37 6.45
C ASP A 36 -4.07 -1.61 7.17
N VAL A 37 -4.86 -2.55 6.66
CA VAL A 37 -6.15 -2.95 7.23
C VAL A 37 -5.99 -4.32 7.88
N ASP A 38 -6.42 -4.43 9.14
CA ASP A 38 -6.33 -5.65 9.92
C ASP A 38 -7.07 -6.83 9.27
N SER A 39 -6.43 -8.01 9.33
CA SER A 39 -7.12 -9.29 9.10
C SER A 39 -8.10 -9.64 10.24
N ASP A 40 -9.15 -10.37 9.91
CA ASP A 40 -10.03 -11.03 10.89
C ASP A 40 -9.56 -12.49 11.12
N GLY A 41 -8.72 -12.69 12.14
CA GLY A 41 -8.10 -13.99 12.38
C GLY A 41 -7.22 -14.44 11.20
N ARG A 42 -7.72 -15.40 10.40
CA ARG A 42 -7.02 -15.94 9.21
C ARG A 42 -7.61 -15.48 7.87
N SER A 43 -8.55 -14.54 7.91
CA SER A 43 -9.28 -14.07 6.72
C SER A 43 -9.03 -12.59 6.48
N GLY A 44 -8.86 -12.22 5.22
CA GLY A 44 -8.72 -10.84 4.79
C GLY A 44 -7.40 -10.20 5.22
N GLY A 45 -7.47 -8.90 5.45
CA GLY A 45 -6.31 -8.02 5.59
C GLY A 45 -5.91 -7.45 4.23
N LEU A 46 -5.67 -6.14 4.21
CA LEU A 46 -5.26 -5.39 3.02
C LEU A 46 -4.03 -4.57 3.37
N SER A 47 -3.16 -4.36 2.39
CA SER A 47 -2.03 -3.44 2.52
C SER A 47 -1.81 -2.73 1.20
N LEU A 48 -1.88 -1.40 1.23
CA LEU A 48 -1.43 -0.55 0.15
C LEU A 48 -0.13 0.11 0.60
N GLY A 49 0.94 -0.03 -0.18
CA GLY A 49 2.22 0.60 0.11
C GLY A 49 2.75 1.35 -1.09
N TRP A 50 3.43 2.47 -0.85
CA TRP A 50 4.04 3.26 -1.91
C TRP A 50 5.36 3.90 -1.46
N SER A 51 6.20 4.23 -2.45
CA SER A 51 7.44 4.97 -2.27
C SER A 51 7.17 6.47 -2.05
N SER A 52 8.16 7.18 -1.51
CA SER A 52 8.01 8.59 -1.11
C SER A 52 7.87 9.59 -2.27
N ASP A 53 8.17 9.16 -3.49
CA ASP A 53 7.99 9.89 -4.74
C ASP A 53 6.53 9.89 -5.23
N CYS A 54 5.66 9.03 -4.67
CA CYS A 54 4.26 8.97 -5.05
C CYS A 54 3.36 9.75 -4.09
N LYS A 55 2.58 10.68 -4.63
CA LYS A 55 1.55 11.42 -3.89
C LYS A 55 0.23 10.68 -3.97
N ILE A 56 -0.19 10.13 -2.83
CA ILE A 56 -1.44 9.38 -2.69
C ILE A 56 -2.28 10.01 -1.59
N THR A 57 -3.55 10.25 -1.89
CA THR A 57 -4.54 10.75 -0.94
C THR A 57 -5.63 9.71 -0.68
N LEU A 58 -5.84 9.34 0.58
CA LEU A 58 -6.89 8.42 1.00
C LEU A 58 -8.28 9.05 0.84
N ARG A 59 -9.19 8.38 0.13
CA ARG A 59 -10.61 8.77 0.02
C ARG A 59 -11.44 8.06 1.08
N SER A 60 -11.34 6.73 1.14
CA SER A 60 -12.03 5.92 2.11
C SER A 60 -11.37 4.55 2.25
N PHE A 61 -11.64 3.85 3.35
CA PHE A 61 -11.27 2.44 3.48
C PHE A 61 -12.27 1.71 4.35
N SER A 62 -12.29 0.39 4.21
CA SER A 62 -13.02 -0.52 5.08
C SER A 62 -12.23 -1.82 5.25
N ARG A 63 -12.81 -2.80 5.94
CA ARG A 63 -12.24 -4.15 6.05
C ARG A 63 -12.05 -4.84 4.69
N ARG A 64 -12.70 -4.35 3.62
CA ARG A 64 -12.77 -5.01 2.31
C ARG A 64 -12.29 -4.14 1.15
N HIS A 65 -12.00 -2.85 1.38
CA HIS A 65 -11.53 -1.96 0.33
C HIS A 65 -10.58 -0.89 0.87
N ILE A 66 -9.70 -0.42 -0.02
CA ILE A 66 -8.92 0.80 0.14
C ILE A 66 -9.15 1.61 -1.13
N ASP A 67 -9.60 2.85 -0.98
CA ASP A 67 -9.88 3.77 -2.08
C ASP A 67 -9.00 5.01 -1.94
N VAL A 68 -8.22 5.29 -2.98
CA VAL A 68 -7.22 6.36 -3.00
C VAL A 68 -7.22 7.10 -4.32
N MET A 69 -6.83 8.37 -4.27
CA MET A 69 -6.42 9.14 -5.43
C MET A 69 -4.91 9.12 -5.53
N ILE A 70 -4.40 8.89 -6.73
CA ILE A 70 -2.98 9.03 -7.05
C ILE A 70 -2.84 10.28 -7.90
N GLU A 71 -1.97 11.19 -7.47
CA GLU A 71 -1.59 12.35 -8.27
C GLU A 71 -0.46 11.93 -9.20
N GLU A 72 -0.67 12.08 -10.50
CA GLU A 72 0.43 12.03 -11.45
C GLU A 72 1.16 13.37 -11.37
N ASP A 73 2.47 13.33 -11.13
CA ASP A 73 3.30 14.48 -11.41
C ASP A 73 3.26 14.69 -12.93
N SER A 74 2.47 15.66 -13.36
CA SER A 74 2.49 16.13 -14.74
C SER A 74 3.81 16.85 -14.97
N GLU A 75 4.89 16.08 -15.16
CA GLU A 75 6.01 16.57 -15.94
C GLU A 75 5.51 16.72 -17.38
N GLY A 76 4.93 17.88 -17.66
CA GLY A 76 4.76 18.36 -19.02
C GLY A 76 6.12 18.44 -19.69
N LYS A 77 6.57 17.34 -20.30
CA LYS A 77 7.56 17.40 -21.36
C LYS A 77 6.85 17.92 -22.60
N THR A 78 7.16 19.19 -22.87
CA THR A 78 7.07 19.84 -24.17
C THR A 78 7.88 19.09 -25.21
#